data_AF-A0A3A9EWY2-F1
#
_entry.id   AF-A0A3A9EWY2-F1
#
_cell.length_a   1.000
_cell.length_b   1.000
_cell.length_c   1.000
_cell.angle_alpha   90.00
_cell.angle_beta   90.00
_cell.angle_gamma   90.00
#
_symmetry.space_group_name_H-M   'P 1'
#
loop_
_entity.id
_entity.type
_entity.pdbx_description
1 polymer ?
#
loop_
_entity_poly.entity_id
_entity_poly.type
_entity_poly.pdbx_seq_one_letter_code
_entity_poly.pdbx_strand_id
1 'polypeptide(L)'
;MKGKEFSMERMNIGQLQVRSRFSFLTIKNCYIKEKFGEHGKARITGEIKGREARDALTDVRRDKVEIVMVFHEEGGRVGERILFSGMIRQVELKEEGKYTMLTLDAVSHSWKMDIHKRSRSFQNITRTYREIGEEILQDYKGRLLGEIEDRKLEYPLIQHRETDFQFLKRILSYVGEGIKINSLSRGVFLSSVKDRGVHQGEINVNSHVHQEIPFYSREGEWIATGYVLKDMDYASVGDSLFIQGKEYLIKEVDIGFIGSLLSCTWKVFPKVCFKEEKIHSSTLKNAVFVGRVLKTEQEKVRIHLQIDEEQKEEEAYEFPWIPITGNLLYCMPEVGTQVALAFEGGKEERPMVIYNVRENGEICGEMGDYENRYFTTKGQKRMYLKPGEMGLINLDGGNGELSLKDGDSIGMRTNNNLSILAKGQVEIKGRKVYLTTPQEVTLVKKDILSPTVINMCNAFDAIGKTGNFKPTEQSIEKKRKRERSMGGQQEKYSLEGVVEHIFASIPMETGEDPILKVIAGAMPLITRLNKNVENKEYKKRL
;
A
#
# COMPACT_ATOMS: atom_id res chain seq x y z
N MET A 1 40.07 33.52 -18.77
CA MET A 1 40.61 34.22 -17.58
C MET A 1 41.35 33.20 -16.75
N LYS A 2 42.64 33.42 -16.49
CA LYS A 2 43.49 32.47 -15.76
C LYS A 2 42.96 32.30 -14.34
N GLY A 3 42.68 31.05 -13.95
CA GLY A 3 42.26 30.69 -12.60
C GLY A 3 43.37 31.05 -11.61
N LYS A 4 42.99 31.76 -10.54
CA LYS A 4 43.82 31.84 -9.35
C LYS A 4 43.86 30.45 -8.73
N GLU A 5 45.01 29.80 -8.79
CA GLU A 5 45.35 28.72 -7.87
C GLU A 5 45.33 29.33 -6.46
N PHE A 6 44.26 29.05 -5.72
CA PHE A 6 44.27 29.24 -4.27
C PHE A 6 45.08 28.08 -3.70
N SER A 7 46.36 28.31 -3.40
CA SER A 7 47.08 27.44 -2.48
C SER A 7 46.49 27.66 -1.09
N MET A 8 45.57 26.79 -0.67
CA MET A 8 45.08 26.78 0.71
C MET A 8 46.24 26.33 1.62
N GLU A 9 46.77 27.26 2.42
CA GLU A 9 47.55 26.90 3.59
C GLU A 9 46.77 25.88 4.43
N ARG A 10 47.46 24.83 4.91
CA ARG A 10 46.85 23.76 5.70
C ARG A 10 46.08 24.35 6.87
N MET A 11 44.78 24.06 6.91
CA MET A 11 43.85 24.61 7.90
C MET A 11 44.20 24.12 9.31
N ASN A 12 44.21 25.04 10.27
CA ASN A 12 44.57 24.76 11.67
C ASN A 12 43.34 24.86 12.59
N ILE A 13 43.30 24.05 13.66
CA ILE A 13 42.25 24.11 14.69
C ILE A 13 42.09 25.50 15.34
N GLY A 14 43.16 26.31 15.37
CA GLY A 14 43.12 27.69 15.91
C GLY A 14 42.22 28.64 15.12
N GLN A 15 41.85 28.27 13.89
CA GLN A 15 40.91 28.99 13.03
C GLN A 15 39.46 28.51 13.20
N LEU A 16 39.22 27.48 14.00
CA LEU A 16 37.91 26.87 14.17
C LEU A 16 37.14 27.52 15.32
N GLN A 17 35.92 27.97 15.01
CA GLN A 17 34.98 28.54 15.95
C GLN A 17 33.71 27.69 15.99
N VAL A 18 33.25 27.40 17.20
CA VAL A 18 31.97 26.72 17.43
C VAL A 18 30.96 27.74 17.91
N ARG A 19 29.97 28.04 17.07
CA ARG A 19 28.84 28.90 17.41
C ARG A 19 27.73 28.03 17.97
N SER A 20 27.59 28.05 19.29
CA SER A 20 26.54 27.32 20.01
C SER A 20 26.20 28.06 21.29
N ARG A 21 25.22 27.55 22.05
CA ARG A 21 24.94 28.06 23.40
C ARG A 21 26.11 27.87 24.38
N PHE A 22 27.02 26.94 24.09
CA PHE A 22 28.20 26.67 24.90
C PHE A 22 29.39 27.44 24.34
N SER A 23 30.04 28.22 25.20
CA SER A 23 31.27 28.94 24.87
C SER A 23 32.48 28.07 25.18
N PHE A 24 33.07 27.48 24.14
CA PHE A 24 34.32 26.76 24.22
C PHE A 24 35.49 27.72 24.44
N LEU A 25 36.27 27.50 25.50
CA LEU A 25 37.54 28.19 25.74
C LEU A 25 38.62 27.66 24.81
N THR A 26 38.65 26.35 24.63
CA THR A 26 39.61 25.68 23.75
C THR A 26 38.97 24.42 23.18
N ILE A 27 39.10 24.24 21.87
CA ILE A 27 38.63 23.05 21.18
C ILE A 27 39.79 22.06 21.13
N LYS A 28 39.60 20.87 21.72
CA LYS A 28 40.62 19.81 21.69
C LYS A 28 40.49 18.96 20.44
N ASN A 29 39.28 18.52 20.16
CA ASN A 29 38.97 17.66 19.01
C ASN A 29 37.68 18.12 18.36
N CYS A 30 37.65 18.09 17.04
CA CYS A 30 36.45 18.26 16.24
C CYS A 30 36.44 17.19 15.16
N TYR A 31 35.33 16.47 15.05
CA TYR A 31 35.13 15.44 14.04
C TYR A 31 33.80 15.66 13.34
N ILE A 32 33.81 15.70 12.02
CA ILE A 32 32.60 15.80 11.18
C ILE A 32 32.60 14.60 10.25
N LYS A 33 31.45 13.92 10.17
CA LYS A 33 31.23 12.78 9.29
C LYS A 33 30.03 13.07 8.40
N GLU A 34 30.26 13.05 7.10
CA GLU A 34 29.21 13.17 6.10
C GLU A 34 29.23 11.95 5.18
N LYS A 35 28.05 11.41 4.90
CA LYS A 35 27.89 10.27 4.01
C LYS A 35 26.66 10.47 3.14
N PHE A 36 26.80 10.19 1.86
CA PHE A 36 25.70 10.25 0.91
C PHE A 36 24.54 9.36 1.38
N GLY A 37 23.33 9.89 1.39
CA GLY A 37 22.14 9.17 1.86
C GLY A 37 21.97 9.11 3.39
N GLU A 38 22.80 9.80 4.17
CA GLU A 38 22.73 9.84 5.63
C GLU A 38 22.81 11.27 6.18
N HIS A 39 22.33 11.46 7.42
CA HIS A 39 22.49 12.72 8.14
C HIS A 39 23.96 12.98 8.45
N GLY A 40 24.43 14.20 8.20
CA GLY A 40 25.74 14.65 8.65
C GLY A 40 25.80 14.65 10.18
N LYS A 41 26.94 14.25 10.73
CA LYS A 41 27.18 14.17 12.17
C LYS A 41 28.42 14.95 12.52
N ALA A 42 28.40 15.62 13.66
CA ALA A 42 29.59 16.27 14.20
C ALA A 42 29.75 15.95 15.68
N ARG A 43 31.00 15.82 16.12
CA ARG A 43 31.39 15.65 17.51
C ARG A 43 32.47 16.66 17.85
N ILE A 44 32.22 17.49 18.84
CA ILE A 44 33.18 18.47 19.35
C ILE A 44 33.53 18.10 20.78
N THR A 45 34.81 18.20 21.15
CA THR A 45 35.26 18.07 22.53
C THR A 45 36.19 19.21 22.86
N GLY A 46 35.90 19.91 23.96
CA GLY A 46 36.68 21.07 24.36
C GLY A 46 36.40 21.53 25.79
N GLU A 47 37.25 22.42 26.25
CA GLU A 47 37.20 22.98 27.60
C GLU A 47 36.23 24.15 27.66
N ILE A 48 35.46 24.21 28.75
CA ILE A 48 34.48 25.27 29.01
C ILE A 48 34.58 25.74 30.46
N LYS A 49 33.96 26.89 30.76
CA LYS A 49 33.80 27.37 32.15
C LYS A 49 32.71 26.56 32.87
N GLY A 50 33.09 25.79 33.88
CA GLY A 50 32.20 24.81 34.54
C GLY A 50 30.92 25.36 35.17
N ARG A 51 30.89 26.61 35.66
CA ARG A 51 29.65 27.21 36.23
C ARG A 51 28.63 27.57 35.15
N GLU A 52 29.06 28.19 34.06
CA GLU A 52 28.19 28.57 32.93
C GLU A 52 27.62 27.34 32.19
N ALA A 53 28.33 26.22 32.24
CA ALA A 53 27.97 24.97 31.60
C ALA A 53 26.75 24.27 32.22
N ARG A 54 26.72 24.17 33.56
CA ARG A 54 25.70 23.39 34.29
C ARG A 54 24.32 24.03 34.15
N ASP A 55 24.26 25.36 34.22
CA ASP A 55 23.02 26.12 34.06
C ASP A 55 22.51 26.09 32.60
N ALA A 56 23.39 25.82 31.64
CA ALA A 56 23.06 25.73 30.21
C ALA A 56 22.64 24.33 29.73
N LEU A 57 22.53 23.31 30.60
CA LEU A 57 22.16 21.94 30.20
C LEU A 57 20.66 21.71 29.96
N THR A 58 19.80 22.65 30.33
CA THR A 58 18.35 22.50 30.16
C THR A 58 17.91 22.71 28.71
N ASP A 59 17.14 21.75 28.17
CA ASP A 59 16.55 21.74 26.82
C ASP A 59 17.54 21.89 25.64
N VAL A 60 18.74 21.32 25.78
CA VAL A 60 19.82 21.44 24.77
C VAL A 60 19.52 20.83 23.40
N ARG A 61 18.53 19.94 23.30
CA ARG A 61 18.26 19.13 22.09
C ARG A 61 17.67 19.94 20.92
N ARG A 62 17.25 21.18 21.17
CA ARG A 62 16.68 22.09 20.16
C ARG A 62 17.66 23.16 19.71
N ASP A 63 18.81 23.25 20.37
CA ASP A 63 19.79 24.27 20.07
C ASP A 63 20.56 23.96 18.80
N LYS A 64 20.90 25.04 18.10
CA LYS A 64 21.69 24.98 16.88
C LYS A 64 23.17 25.01 17.23
N VAL A 65 23.96 24.37 16.37
CA VAL A 65 25.41 24.46 16.40
C VAL A 65 25.94 24.69 15.00
N GLU A 66 26.89 25.61 14.87
CA GLU A 66 27.66 25.82 13.66
C GLU A 66 29.14 25.67 13.97
N ILE A 67 29.84 24.93 13.11
CA ILE A 67 31.28 24.81 13.11
C ILE A 67 31.76 25.67 11.94
N VAL A 68 32.48 26.73 12.25
CA VAL A 68 32.92 27.74 11.29
C VAL A 68 34.43 27.80 11.32
N MET A 69 35.03 27.84 10.14
CA MET A 69 36.44 28.16 9.96
C MET A 69 36.56 29.64 9.62
N VAL A 70 37.47 30.31 10.32
CA VAL A 70 37.77 31.73 10.15
C VAL A 70 39.19 31.86 9.61
N PHE A 71 39.35 32.45 8.44
CA PHE A 71 40.65 32.66 7.80
C PHE A 71 40.84 34.13 7.43
N HIS A 72 42.09 34.56 7.34
CA HIS A 72 42.43 35.92 6.94
C HIS A 72 42.71 35.95 5.43
N GLU A 73 41.98 36.76 4.70
CA GLU A 73 42.20 36.98 3.27
C GLU A 73 43.27 38.06 3.04
N GLU A 74 43.91 38.00 1.86
CA GLU A 74 44.81 39.05 1.39
C GLU A 74 44.06 40.40 1.35
N GLY A 75 44.50 41.37 2.16
CA GLY A 75 43.84 42.67 2.34
C GLY A 75 43.20 42.89 3.70
N GLY A 76 43.41 41.99 4.67
CA GLY A 76 42.98 42.16 6.06
C GLY A 76 41.48 41.88 6.31
N ARG A 77 40.79 41.34 5.29
CA ARG A 77 39.41 40.85 5.45
C ARG A 77 39.41 39.49 6.14
N VAL A 78 38.45 39.29 7.04
CA VAL A 78 38.23 38.01 7.70
C VAL A 78 37.18 37.26 6.90
N GLY A 79 37.58 36.15 6.28
CA GLY A 79 36.71 35.21 5.59
C GLY A 79 36.19 34.14 6.56
N GLU A 80 34.95 33.70 6.37
CA GLU A 80 34.34 32.63 7.14
C GLU A 80 33.80 31.53 6.21
N ARG A 81 34.01 30.27 6.60
CA ARG A 81 33.43 29.10 5.93
C ARG A 81 32.76 28.19 6.96
N ILE A 82 31.48 27.90 6.74
CA ILE A 82 30.77 26.89 7.55
C ILE A 82 31.27 25.51 7.11
N LEU A 83 31.72 24.70 8.08
CA LEU A 83 32.09 23.30 7.89
C LEU A 83 30.95 22.37 8.29
N PHE A 84 30.09 22.82 9.21
CA PHE A 84 28.92 22.08 9.64
C PHE A 84 27.88 23.01 10.29
N SER A 85 26.61 22.74 10.06
CA SER A 85 25.46 23.43 10.62
C SER A 85 24.37 22.41 10.93
N GLY A 86 23.95 22.36 12.19
CA GLY A 86 23.01 21.35 12.65
C GLY A 86 22.37 21.68 13.98
N MET A 87 21.88 20.63 14.62
CA MET A 87 21.26 20.66 15.94
C MET A 87 22.03 19.79 16.91
N ILE A 88 22.08 20.22 18.16
CA ILE A 88 22.67 19.46 19.25
C ILE A 88 21.78 18.24 19.53
N ARG A 89 22.36 17.05 19.48
CA ARG A 89 21.68 15.78 19.80
C ARG A 89 21.92 15.36 21.23
N GLN A 90 23.16 15.51 21.69
CA GLN A 90 23.59 15.08 23.01
C GLN A 90 24.75 15.96 23.48
N VAL A 91 24.77 16.21 24.79
CA VAL A 91 25.85 16.92 25.47
C VAL A 91 26.25 16.09 26.66
N GLU A 92 27.56 15.91 26.84
CA GLU A 92 28.15 15.23 27.97
C GLU A 92 29.16 16.17 28.63
N LEU A 93 29.12 16.24 29.96
CA LEU A 93 30.03 17.03 30.77
C LEU A 93 30.85 16.10 31.65
N LYS A 94 32.16 16.30 31.64
CA LYS A 94 33.10 15.58 32.49
C LYS A 94 33.98 16.56 33.23
N GLU A 95 34.04 16.44 34.55
CA GLU A 95 34.90 17.27 35.39
C GLU A 95 36.24 16.57 35.59
N GLU A 96 37.31 17.20 35.14
CA GLU A 96 38.68 16.70 35.28
C GLU A 96 39.53 17.74 36.01
N GLY A 97 39.61 17.59 37.34
CA GLY A 97 40.38 18.50 38.20
C GLY A 97 39.80 19.92 38.23
N LYS A 98 40.54 20.90 37.68
CA LYS A 98 40.12 22.32 37.61
C LYS A 98 39.38 22.68 36.32
N TYR A 99 39.30 21.78 35.35
CA TYR A 99 38.71 22.04 34.04
C TYR A 99 37.44 21.21 33.85
N THR A 100 36.47 21.78 33.14
CA THR A 100 35.26 21.08 32.72
C THR A 100 35.37 20.80 31.24
N MET A 101 35.35 19.52 30.88
CA MET A 101 35.34 19.05 29.49
C MET A 101 33.90 18.86 29.04
N LEU A 102 33.56 19.41 27.87
CA LEU A 102 32.27 19.20 27.24
C LEU A 102 32.45 18.45 25.92
N THR A 103 31.68 17.39 25.75
CA THR A 103 31.52 16.66 24.50
C THR A 103 30.13 16.95 23.93
N LEU A 104 30.08 17.48 22.72
CA LEU A 104 28.86 17.87 22.01
C LEU A 104 28.71 17.02 20.76
N ASP A 105 27.64 16.25 20.70
CA ASP A 105 27.23 15.50 19.51
C ASP A 105 26.10 16.24 18.79
N ALA A 106 26.26 16.43 17.49
CA ALA A 106 25.35 17.16 16.64
C ALA A 106 25.00 16.39 15.38
N VAL A 107 23.82 16.69 14.83
CA VAL A 107 23.29 16.13 13.60
C VAL A 107 22.81 17.25 12.69
N SER A 108 22.93 17.09 11.38
CA SER A 108 22.49 18.10 10.42
C SER A 108 20.99 18.37 10.54
N HIS A 109 20.53 19.52 10.03
CA HIS A 109 19.11 19.93 10.13
C HIS A 109 18.14 18.92 9.50
N SER A 110 18.59 18.09 8.56
CA SER A 110 17.75 17.03 7.96
C SER A 110 17.26 16.01 8.98
N TRP A 111 17.89 15.90 10.15
CA TRP A 111 17.41 15.07 11.26
C TRP A 111 15.99 15.43 11.70
N LYS A 112 15.53 16.68 11.50
CA LYS A 112 14.14 17.09 11.82
C LYS A 112 13.09 16.21 11.13
N MET A 113 13.42 15.72 9.93
CA MET A 113 12.55 14.86 9.13
C MET A 113 12.57 13.39 9.57
N ASP A 114 13.47 13.01 10.49
CA ASP A 114 13.67 11.63 10.96
C ASP A 114 13.26 11.44 12.43
N ILE A 115 12.49 12.38 13.00
CA ILE A 115 12.04 12.35 14.39
C ILE A 115 10.74 11.57 14.55
N HIS A 116 9.73 11.87 13.73
CA HIS A 116 8.39 11.32 13.85
C HIS A 116 8.04 10.48 12.62
N LYS A 117 7.48 9.30 12.88
CA LYS A 117 6.88 8.48 11.83
C LYS A 117 5.51 9.05 11.49
N ARG A 118 5.19 9.07 10.20
CA ARG A 118 3.89 9.51 9.67
C ARG A 118 3.19 8.38 8.92
N SER A 119 1.88 8.55 8.77
CA SER A 119 1.02 7.71 7.94
C SER A 119 0.16 8.64 7.08
N ARG A 120 0.33 8.62 5.76
CA ARG A 120 -0.44 9.40 4.78
C ARG A 120 -0.27 8.83 3.37
N SER A 121 -1.17 9.19 2.46
CA SER A 121 -1.17 8.76 1.07
C SER A 121 -1.03 9.93 0.10
N PHE A 122 -0.44 9.66 -1.06
CA PHE A 122 -0.31 10.58 -2.18
C PHE A 122 -0.93 9.91 -3.40
N GLN A 123 -2.22 10.15 -3.60
CA GLN A 123 -3.01 9.42 -4.60
C GLN A 123 -2.99 10.03 -6.01
N ASN A 124 -2.75 11.34 -6.10
CA ASN A 124 -2.81 12.05 -7.36
C ASN A 124 -1.61 11.74 -8.26
N ILE A 125 -1.78 10.80 -9.19
CA ILE A 125 -0.73 10.35 -10.09
C ILE A 125 -0.31 11.37 -11.16
N THR A 126 -1.03 12.49 -11.29
CA THR A 126 -0.61 13.57 -12.20
C THR A 126 0.59 14.34 -11.67
N ARG A 127 0.83 14.25 -10.35
CA ARG A 127 1.95 14.87 -9.64
C ARG A 127 3.28 14.17 -9.92
N THR A 128 4.37 14.84 -9.61
CA THR A 128 5.73 14.31 -9.77
C THR A 128 6.42 13.98 -8.45
N TYR A 129 7.44 13.13 -8.47
CA TYR A 129 8.23 12.80 -7.27
C TYR A 129 8.86 14.06 -6.63
N ARG A 130 9.30 15.04 -7.44
CA ARG A 130 9.80 16.32 -6.94
C ARG A 130 8.72 17.10 -6.22
N GLU A 131 7.52 17.22 -6.77
CA GLU A 131 6.43 17.97 -6.14
C GLU A 131 6.05 17.38 -4.77
N ILE A 132 6.05 16.05 -4.65
CA ILE A 132 5.85 15.36 -3.36
C ILE A 132 7.00 15.69 -2.40
N GLY A 133 8.24 15.64 -2.87
CA GLY A 133 9.42 15.98 -2.06
C GLY A 133 9.41 17.43 -1.57
N GLU A 134 9.03 18.37 -2.43
CA GLU A 134 8.93 19.79 -2.12
C GLU A 134 7.80 20.09 -1.14
N GLU A 135 6.63 19.45 -1.28
CA GLU A 135 5.54 19.54 -0.30
C GLU A 135 6.02 19.10 1.09
N ILE A 136 6.68 17.95 1.20
CA ILE A 136 7.19 17.44 2.48
C ILE A 136 8.22 18.40 3.08
N LEU A 137 9.07 19.00 2.24
CA LEU A 137 10.10 19.94 2.69
C LEU A 137 9.52 21.26 3.21
N GLN A 138 8.32 21.67 2.77
CA GLN A 138 7.68 22.91 3.24
C GLN A 138 7.43 22.89 4.76
N ASP A 139 7.04 21.75 5.32
CA ASP A 139 6.89 21.55 6.79
C ASP A 139 8.14 21.94 7.57
N TYR A 140 9.31 21.82 6.94
CA TYR A 140 10.62 22.08 7.54
C TYR A 140 11.24 23.40 7.12
N LYS A 141 10.51 24.23 6.35
CA LYS A 141 11.03 25.41 5.65
C LYS A 141 12.26 25.05 4.81
N GLY A 142 12.30 23.82 4.31
CA GLY A 142 13.38 23.26 3.55
C GLY A 142 13.21 23.49 2.06
N ARG A 143 14.24 23.19 1.29
CA ARG A 143 14.21 23.26 -0.17
C ARG A 143 15.03 22.16 -0.79
N LEU A 144 14.60 21.78 -1.98
CA LEU A 144 15.35 20.91 -2.84
C LEU A 144 16.26 21.77 -3.75
N LEU A 145 17.54 21.43 -3.80
CA LEU A 145 18.56 22.12 -4.57
C LEU A 145 18.92 21.29 -5.81
N GLY A 146 19.18 22.01 -6.92
CA GLY A 146 19.60 21.41 -8.18
C GLY A 146 18.52 20.61 -8.89
N GLU A 147 18.94 19.95 -9.97
CA GLU A 147 18.08 19.10 -10.78
C GLU A 147 17.96 17.69 -10.20
N ILE A 148 16.77 17.12 -10.33
CA ILE A 148 16.47 15.73 -9.97
C ILE A 148 15.73 15.17 -11.17
N GLU A 149 15.97 13.91 -11.49
CA GLU A 149 15.10 13.18 -12.42
C GLU A 149 13.66 13.29 -11.92
N ASP A 150 12.83 14.06 -12.63
CA ASP A 150 11.46 14.28 -12.21
C ASP A 150 10.51 13.54 -13.15
N ARG A 151 9.70 12.66 -12.56
CA ARG A 151 8.77 11.79 -13.27
C ARG A 151 7.43 11.83 -12.55
N LYS A 152 6.36 11.66 -13.32
CA LYS A 152 5.03 11.48 -12.74
C LYS A 152 4.96 10.17 -11.95
N LEU A 153 4.08 10.14 -10.96
CA LEU A 153 3.81 8.91 -10.22
C LEU A 153 3.11 7.92 -11.16
N GLU A 154 3.51 6.65 -11.08
CA GLU A 154 2.87 5.56 -11.84
C GLU A 154 1.70 4.93 -11.06
N TYR A 155 1.76 5.03 -9.73
CA TYR A 155 0.82 4.47 -8.76
C TYR A 155 0.83 5.36 -7.50
N PRO A 156 -0.21 5.30 -6.67
CA PRO A 156 -0.27 6.08 -5.43
C PRO A 156 0.87 5.68 -4.49
N LEU A 157 1.46 6.66 -3.79
CA LEU A 157 2.51 6.42 -2.80
C LEU A 157 1.90 6.44 -1.39
N ILE A 158 2.28 5.49 -0.54
CA ILE A 158 1.81 5.43 0.84
C ILE A 158 3.01 5.57 1.77
N GLN A 159 3.11 6.70 2.47
CA GLN A 159 4.00 6.80 3.62
C GLN A 159 3.33 6.09 4.78
N HIS A 160 3.75 4.87 5.14
CA HIS A 160 3.15 4.13 6.25
C HIS A 160 4.18 3.83 7.34
N ARG A 161 4.03 4.47 8.51
CA ARG A 161 4.94 4.31 9.67
C ARG A 161 6.41 4.56 9.32
N GLU A 162 6.63 5.45 8.37
CA GLU A 162 7.94 5.91 7.91
C GLU A 162 8.12 7.37 8.33
N THR A 163 9.35 7.76 8.66
CA THR A 163 9.67 9.19 8.82
C THR A 163 9.67 9.88 7.46
N ASP A 164 9.60 11.21 7.43
CA ASP A 164 9.69 11.95 6.17
C ASP A 164 11.03 11.72 5.48
N PHE A 165 12.11 11.60 6.23
CA PHE A 165 13.43 11.28 5.66
C PHE A 165 13.46 9.87 5.03
N GLN A 166 12.91 8.87 5.71
CA GLN A 166 12.83 7.49 5.20
C GLN A 166 11.98 7.43 3.93
N PHE A 167 10.83 8.11 3.93
CA PHE A 167 9.93 8.18 2.79
C PHE A 167 10.58 8.87 1.60
N LEU A 168 11.20 10.04 1.79
CA LEU A 168 11.92 10.75 0.72
C LEU A 168 13.04 9.91 0.11
N LYS A 169 13.84 9.24 0.96
CA LYS A 169 14.89 8.34 0.51
C LYS A 169 14.32 7.16 -0.30
N ARG A 170 13.16 6.64 0.12
CA ARG A 170 12.47 5.56 -0.59
C ARG A 170 11.96 6.00 -1.95
N ILE A 171 11.22 7.10 -2.04
CA ILE A 171 10.62 7.52 -3.31
C ILE A 171 11.67 7.99 -4.33
N LEU A 172 12.77 8.61 -3.88
CA LEU A 172 13.89 8.97 -4.77
C LEU A 172 14.56 7.73 -5.38
N SER A 173 14.63 6.63 -4.63
CA SER A 173 15.18 5.38 -5.16
C SER A 173 14.34 4.80 -6.31
N TYR A 174 13.06 5.17 -6.43
CA TYR A 174 12.19 4.70 -7.53
C TYR A 174 12.63 5.29 -8.88
N VAL A 175 13.24 6.48 -8.85
CA VAL A 175 13.86 7.11 -10.02
C VAL A 175 15.38 6.85 -10.10
N GLY A 176 15.91 5.97 -9.25
CA GLY A 176 17.33 5.60 -9.20
C GLY A 176 18.24 6.67 -8.59
N GLU A 177 17.67 7.68 -7.94
CA GLU A 177 18.38 8.79 -7.33
C GLU A 177 18.55 8.57 -5.83
N GLY A 178 19.62 9.13 -5.28
CA GLY A 178 19.84 9.18 -3.83
C GLY A 178 19.78 10.61 -3.29
N ILE A 179 19.77 10.70 -1.97
CA ILE A 179 19.63 11.97 -1.24
C ILE A 179 20.99 12.48 -0.75
N LYS A 180 21.39 13.66 -1.20
CA LYS A 180 22.53 14.42 -0.66
C LYS A 180 22.02 15.41 0.38
N ILE A 181 22.62 15.36 1.56
CA ILE A 181 22.33 16.31 2.65
C ILE A 181 23.34 17.45 2.59
N ASN A 182 22.85 18.69 2.61
CA ASN A 182 23.72 19.85 2.74
C ASN A 182 23.85 20.25 4.22
N SER A 183 24.92 19.77 4.87
CA SER A 183 25.20 20.13 6.27
C SER A 183 25.89 21.50 6.41
N LEU A 184 26.15 22.22 5.33
CA LEU A 184 26.79 23.54 5.35
C LEU A 184 25.77 24.68 5.51
N SER A 185 24.49 24.37 5.29
CA SER A 185 23.41 25.35 5.24
C SER A 185 22.65 25.44 6.57
N ARG A 186 22.10 26.62 6.84
CA ARG A 186 21.31 26.92 8.05
C ARG A 186 19.84 26.48 7.89
N GLY A 187 19.59 25.24 7.46
CA GLY A 187 18.25 24.73 7.21
C GLY A 187 18.25 23.33 6.60
N VAL A 188 17.06 22.81 6.29
CA VAL A 188 16.90 21.52 5.63
C VAL A 188 17.04 21.72 4.12
N PHE A 189 18.21 21.40 3.59
CA PHE A 189 18.48 21.47 2.15
C PHE A 189 18.95 20.12 1.65
N LEU A 190 18.26 19.63 0.62
CA LEU A 190 18.50 18.33 -0.01
C LEU A 190 18.88 18.54 -1.47
N SER A 191 19.73 17.69 -2.03
CA SER A 191 19.94 17.61 -3.48
C SER A 191 20.10 16.16 -3.94
N SER A 192 20.17 15.95 -5.26
CA SER A 192 20.55 14.66 -5.84
C SER A 192 22.05 14.57 -6.09
N VAL A 193 22.52 13.43 -6.58
CA VAL A 193 23.91 13.30 -7.06
C VAL A 193 24.19 14.14 -8.32
N LYS A 194 23.15 14.57 -9.05
CA LYS A 194 23.31 15.42 -10.24
C LYS A 194 23.78 16.84 -9.89
N ASP A 195 23.46 17.30 -8.68
CA ASP A 195 23.97 18.54 -8.10
C ASP A 195 25.44 18.37 -7.69
N ARG A 196 26.32 18.49 -8.70
CA ARG A 196 27.77 18.34 -8.54
C ARG A 196 28.29 19.39 -7.56
N GLY A 197 29.10 18.92 -6.62
CA GLY A 197 29.85 19.79 -5.73
C GLY A 197 31.01 20.48 -6.44
N VAL A 198 32.00 20.90 -5.66
CA VAL A 198 33.22 21.52 -6.18
C VAL A 198 34.07 20.46 -6.87
N HIS A 199 34.70 20.82 -7.99
CA HIS A 199 35.67 19.96 -8.66
C HIS A 199 37.05 20.09 -8.02
N GLN A 200 37.55 18.99 -7.43
CA GLN A 200 38.79 18.90 -6.67
C GLN A 200 40.05 18.70 -7.54
N GLY A 201 39.89 18.55 -8.86
CA GLY A 201 41.02 18.36 -9.79
C GLY A 201 41.38 16.90 -10.05
N GLU A 202 42.56 16.69 -10.65
CA GLU A 202 43.16 15.37 -10.86
C GLU A 202 43.98 14.99 -9.62
N ILE A 203 43.66 13.86 -9.01
CA ILE A 203 44.36 13.33 -7.84
C ILE A 203 45.23 12.15 -8.25
N ASN A 204 46.54 12.29 -8.01
CA ASN A 204 47.44 11.16 -8.07
C ASN A 204 47.34 10.36 -6.76
N VAL A 205 46.72 9.18 -6.83
CA VAL A 205 46.56 8.31 -5.65
C VAL A 205 47.89 7.87 -5.05
N ASN A 206 48.95 7.72 -5.87
CA ASN A 206 50.27 7.27 -5.41
C ASN A 206 51.01 8.33 -4.58
N SER A 207 50.59 9.59 -4.62
CA SER A 207 51.17 10.65 -3.77
C SER A 207 50.48 10.78 -2.41
N HIS A 208 49.46 9.95 -2.13
CA HIS A 208 48.68 9.99 -0.90
C HIS A 208 48.62 8.60 -0.26
N VAL A 209 48.39 8.57 1.06
CA VAL A 209 48.07 7.32 1.75
C VAL A 209 46.68 6.88 1.30
N HIS A 210 46.61 5.77 0.56
CA HIS A 210 45.36 5.29 -0.02
C HIS A 210 45.11 3.80 0.21
N GLN A 211 43.85 3.41 0.05
CA GLN A 211 43.39 2.02 0.03
C GLN A 211 42.34 1.86 -1.05
N GLU A 212 42.47 0.84 -1.88
CA GLU A 212 41.41 0.42 -2.81
C GLU A 212 40.31 -0.34 -2.08
N ILE A 213 39.06 -0.01 -2.37
CA ILE A 213 37.89 -0.63 -1.74
C ILE A 213 36.83 -0.99 -2.78
N PRO A 214 36.28 -2.22 -2.76
CA PRO A 214 35.18 -2.58 -3.64
C PRO A 214 33.85 -1.94 -3.19
N PHE A 215 32.98 -1.64 -4.14
CA PHE A 215 31.59 -1.26 -3.92
C PHE A 215 30.67 -2.36 -4.45
N TYR A 216 29.72 -2.77 -3.60
CA TYR A 216 28.75 -3.82 -3.92
C TYR A 216 27.32 -3.26 -3.95
N SER A 217 26.48 -3.85 -4.78
CA SER A 217 25.02 -3.67 -4.77
C SER A 217 24.42 -4.19 -3.46
N ARG A 218 23.14 -3.91 -3.16
CA ARG A 218 22.51 -4.51 -1.97
C ARG A 218 22.33 -6.01 -2.11
N GLU A 219 22.27 -6.52 -3.34
CA GLU A 219 22.23 -7.94 -3.66
C GLU A 219 23.62 -8.61 -3.58
N GLY A 220 24.68 -7.84 -3.30
CA GLY A 220 26.04 -8.35 -3.12
C GLY A 220 26.86 -8.44 -4.40
N GLU A 221 26.37 -7.90 -5.52
CA GLU A 221 27.08 -7.88 -6.78
C GLU A 221 28.15 -6.77 -6.79
N TRP A 222 29.34 -7.08 -7.29
CA TRP A 222 30.39 -6.07 -7.42
C TRP A 222 30.03 -5.07 -8.52
N ILE A 223 30.03 -3.77 -8.19
CA ILE A 223 29.70 -2.69 -9.13
C ILE A 223 30.97 -2.02 -9.64
N ALA A 224 31.85 -1.58 -8.73
CA ALA A 224 33.07 -0.88 -9.09
C ALA A 224 34.07 -0.85 -7.92
N THR A 225 35.29 -0.43 -8.20
CA THR A 225 36.31 -0.12 -7.18
C THR A 225 36.34 1.39 -6.91
N GLY A 226 36.42 1.76 -5.64
CA GLY A 226 36.68 3.11 -5.16
C GLY A 226 37.98 3.18 -4.36
N TYR A 227 38.25 4.36 -3.83
CA TYR A 227 39.46 4.63 -3.05
C TYR A 227 39.11 5.29 -1.72
N VAL A 228 39.85 4.93 -0.68
CA VAL A 228 39.96 5.71 0.55
C VAL A 228 41.25 6.52 0.45
N LEU A 229 41.15 7.84 0.47
CA LEU A 229 42.27 8.77 0.42
C LEU A 229 42.39 9.48 1.76
N LYS A 230 43.55 9.43 2.41
CA LYS A 230 43.79 10.05 3.73
C LYS A 230 44.63 11.30 3.63
N ASP A 231 44.57 12.12 4.67
CA ASP A 231 45.31 13.38 4.81
C ASP A 231 45.05 14.36 3.64
N MET A 232 43.80 14.37 3.20
CA MET A 232 43.33 15.26 2.14
C MET A 232 42.85 16.61 2.70
N ASP A 233 42.68 17.59 1.82
CA ASP A 233 42.08 18.87 2.16
C ASP A 233 40.57 18.76 2.44
N TYR A 234 39.97 19.86 2.87
CA TYR A 234 38.52 19.94 3.08
C TYR A 234 37.76 19.69 1.76
N ALA A 235 36.78 18.80 1.81
CA ALA A 235 35.83 18.56 0.74
C ALA A 235 34.46 18.16 1.32
N SER A 236 33.44 18.15 0.48
CA SER A 236 32.08 17.77 0.86
C SER A 236 31.57 16.59 0.04
N VAL A 237 30.55 15.90 0.57
CA VAL A 237 29.88 14.81 -0.17
C VAL A 237 29.35 15.32 -1.51
N GLY A 238 29.62 14.58 -2.58
CA GLY A 238 29.23 14.90 -3.95
C GLY A 238 30.17 15.85 -4.69
N ASP A 239 31.26 16.30 -4.07
CA ASP A 239 32.37 16.91 -4.81
C ASP A 239 32.97 15.88 -5.80
N SER A 240 33.45 16.37 -6.94
CA SER A 240 34.00 15.54 -8.02
C SER A 240 35.52 15.65 -8.12
N LEU A 241 36.15 14.58 -8.58
CA LEU A 241 37.59 14.51 -8.81
C LEU A 241 37.90 13.55 -9.96
N PHE A 242 39.10 13.66 -10.53
CA PHE A 242 39.60 12.68 -11.48
C PHE A 242 40.73 11.84 -10.86
N ILE A 243 40.71 10.54 -11.16
CA ILE A 243 41.81 9.62 -10.86
C ILE A 243 42.15 8.89 -12.16
N GLN A 244 43.35 9.09 -12.68
CA GLN A 244 43.80 8.52 -13.95
C GLN A 244 42.85 8.87 -15.10
N GLY A 245 42.36 10.12 -15.13
CA GLY A 245 41.41 10.61 -16.13
C GLY A 245 39.98 10.06 -16.05
N LYS A 246 39.64 9.27 -15.00
CA LYS A 246 38.27 8.80 -14.74
C LYS A 246 37.61 9.62 -13.64
N GLU A 247 36.35 10.01 -13.83
CA GLU A 247 35.60 10.82 -12.85
C GLU A 247 35.13 9.97 -11.67
N TYR A 248 35.41 10.45 -10.45
CA TYR A 248 34.92 9.93 -9.18
C TYR A 248 34.17 11.04 -8.43
N LEU A 249 33.32 10.62 -7.50
CA LEU A 249 32.60 11.50 -6.59
C LEU A 249 32.87 11.08 -5.14
N ILE A 250 32.94 12.04 -4.23
CA ILE A 250 33.08 11.79 -2.79
C ILE A 250 31.74 11.26 -2.24
N LYS A 251 31.72 10.00 -1.77
CA LYS A 251 30.52 9.37 -1.19
C LYS A 251 30.48 9.49 0.33
N GLU A 252 31.64 9.56 0.97
CA GLU A 252 31.80 9.75 2.41
C GLU A 252 33.03 10.63 2.65
N VAL A 253 32.91 11.58 3.58
CA VAL A 253 34.02 12.38 4.07
C VAL A 253 34.04 12.35 5.59
N ASP A 254 35.21 12.05 6.13
CA ASP A 254 35.53 12.10 7.55
C ASP A 254 36.53 13.23 7.76
N ILE A 255 36.15 14.25 8.51
CA ILE A 255 36.93 15.46 8.76
C ILE A 255 37.35 15.45 10.22
N GLY A 256 38.64 15.33 10.49
CA GLY A 256 39.19 15.34 11.85
C GLY A 256 40.12 16.53 12.06
N PHE A 257 40.04 17.12 13.25
CA PHE A 257 41.04 18.06 13.75
C PHE A 257 41.76 17.41 14.92
N ILE A 258 42.96 16.87 14.67
CA ILE A 258 43.78 16.15 15.66
C ILE A 258 45.05 16.97 15.93
N GLY A 259 45.28 17.36 17.18
CA GLY A 259 46.55 17.98 17.60
C GLY A 259 46.90 19.28 16.89
N SER A 260 45.89 20.00 16.37
CA SER A 260 45.93 21.26 15.61
C SER A 260 45.88 21.20 14.08
N LEU A 261 45.93 20.03 13.45
CA LEU A 261 45.89 19.91 11.98
C LEU A 261 44.55 19.35 11.50
N LEU A 262 44.03 19.92 10.42
CA LEU A 262 42.96 19.31 9.63
C LEU A 262 43.51 18.05 8.92
N SER A 263 42.82 16.94 9.07
CA SER A 263 43.01 15.73 8.25
C SER A 263 41.65 15.24 7.77
N CYS A 264 41.47 15.19 6.45
CA CYS A 264 40.28 14.61 5.85
C CYS A 264 40.59 13.22 5.30
N THR A 265 39.63 12.32 5.45
CA THR A 265 39.60 11.04 4.74
C THR A 265 38.42 11.04 3.78
N TRP A 266 38.70 10.91 2.49
CA TRP A 266 37.69 10.84 1.43
C TRP A 266 37.47 9.39 1.03
N LYS A 267 36.22 8.96 0.93
CA LYS A 267 35.87 7.72 0.21
C LYS A 267 35.20 8.08 -1.09
N VAL A 268 35.87 7.75 -2.19
CA VAL A 268 35.49 8.17 -3.54
C VAL A 268 35.11 6.97 -4.38
N PHE A 269 34.06 7.13 -5.19
CA PHE A 269 33.56 6.08 -6.07
C PHE A 269 33.14 6.65 -7.42
N PRO A 270 33.14 5.85 -8.50
CA PRO A 270 32.56 6.26 -9.76
C PRO A 270 31.07 6.59 -9.61
N LYS A 271 30.55 7.45 -10.49
CA LYS A 271 29.15 7.94 -10.42
C LYS A 271 28.10 6.82 -10.36
N VAL A 272 28.35 5.67 -11.00
CA VAL A 272 27.44 4.50 -10.98
C VAL A 272 27.14 4.02 -9.55
N CYS A 273 28.08 4.16 -8.61
CA CYS A 273 27.91 3.73 -7.22
C CYS A 273 26.96 4.63 -6.42
N PHE A 274 26.47 5.74 -6.98
CA PHE A 274 25.51 6.65 -6.34
C PHE A 274 24.07 6.40 -6.79
N LYS A 275 23.86 5.51 -7.76
CA LYS A 275 22.52 5.05 -8.13
C LYS A 275 21.97 4.22 -6.98
N GLU A 276 20.79 4.59 -6.49
CA GLU A 276 20.10 3.83 -5.45
C GLU A 276 19.20 2.77 -6.09
N GLU A 277 19.22 1.56 -5.55
CA GLU A 277 18.27 0.51 -5.89
C GLU A 277 16.91 0.81 -5.26
N LYS A 278 15.82 0.39 -5.93
CA LYS A 278 14.45 0.60 -5.48
C LYS A 278 14.27 0.07 -4.06
N ILE A 279 13.95 0.95 -3.12
CA ILE A 279 13.71 0.62 -1.72
C ILE A 279 12.24 0.24 -1.56
N HIS A 280 11.93 -1.03 -1.34
CA HIS A 280 10.54 -1.42 -1.07
C HIS A 280 10.11 -1.01 0.35
N SER A 281 8.86 -0.60 0.51
CA SER A 281 8.31 -0.34 1.83
C SER A 281 8.05 -1.66 2.57
N SER A 282 8.79 -1.90 3.65
CA SER A 282 8.61 -3.09 4.49
C SER A 282 7.31 -3.03 5.31
N THR A 283 6.76 -1.84 5.53
CA THR A 283 5.58 -1.63 6.39
C THR A 283 4.27 -1.84 5.65
N LEU A 284 4.27 -1.91 4.32
CA LEU A 284 3.07 -2.21 3.53
C LEU A 284 2.76 -3.71 3.47
N LYS A 285 3.73 -4.56 3.79
CA LYS A 285 3.51 -6.01 3.84
C LYS A 285 2.46 -6.34 4.91
N ASN A 286 1.36 -6.95 4.49
CA ASN A 286 0.18 -7.27 5.32
C ASN A 286 -0.53 -6.04 5.91
N ALA A 287 -0.27 -4.83 5.40
CA ALA A 287 -1.01 -3.65 5.83
C ALA A 287 -2.38 -3.62 5.12
N VAL A 288 -3.40 -3.22 5.89
CA VAL A 288 -4.75 -2.96 5.40
C VAL A 288 -5.12 -1.55 5.84
N PHE A 289 -5.54 -0.73 4.89
CA PHE A 289 -5.95 0.65 5.11
C PHE A 289 -7.45 0.76 4.89
N VAL A 290 -8.17 1.22 5.91
CA VAL A 290 -9.60 1.47 5.77
C VAL A 290 -9.80 2.85 5.16
N GLY A 291 -10.74 2.96 4.24
CA GLY A 291 -11.12 4.23 3.62
C GLY A 291 -12.59 4.29 3.28
N ARG A 292 -13.12 5.51 3.14
CA ARG A 292 -14.49 5.77 2.70
C ARG A 292 -14.53 5.90 1.18
N VAL A 293 -15.50 5.26 0.54
CA VAL A 293 -15.73 5.34 -0.90
C VAL A 293 -16.26 6.73 -1.25
N LEU A 294 -15.53 7.45 -2.10
CA LEU A 294 -15.92 8.75 -2.66
C LEU A 294 -16.69 8.57 -3.97
N LYS A 295 -16.21 7.66 -4.83
CA LYS A 295 -16.80 7.37 -6.14
C LYS A 295 -16.63 5.90 -6.48
N THR A 296 -17.60 5.38 -7.21
CA THR A 296 -17.62 4.02 -7.74
C THR A 296 -17.83 4.10 -9.25
N GLU A 297 -16.95 3.50 -10.04
CA GLU A 297 -17.05 3.48 -11.50
C GLU A 297 -16.46 2.19 -12.07
N GLN A 298 -17.26 1.45 -12.85
CA GLN A 298 -16.89 0.12 -13.38
C GLN A 298 -16.42 -0.84 -12.26
N GLU A 299 -15.18 -1.33 -12.33
CA GLU A 299 -14.54 -2.20 -11.32
C GLU A 299 -13.52 -1.44 -10.46
N LYS A 300 -13.72 -0.12 -10.32
CA LYS A 300 -12.82 0.74 -9.55
C LYS A 300 -13.57 1.61 -8.54
N VAL A 301 -12.85 1.99 -7.49
CA VAL A 301 -13.32 2.90 -6.46
C VAL A 301 -12.28 3.98 -6.17
N ARG A 302 -12.75 5.20 -5.94
CA ARG A 302 -11.96 6.29 -5.37
C ARG A 302 -12.23 6.34 -3.88
N ILE A 303 -11.19 6.42 -3.07
CA ILE A 303 -11.31 6.29 -1.61
C ILE A 303 -10.57 7.40 -0.88
N HIS A 304 -11.22 7.93 0.16
CA HIS A 304 -10.55 8.73 1.19
C HIS A 304 -10.06 7.77 2.27
N LEU A 305 -8.75 7.54 2.34
CA LEU A 305 -8.17 6.68 3.37
C LEU A 305 -8.21 7.39 4.72
N GLN A 306 -8.51 6.65 5.79
CA GLN A 306 -8.56 7.20 7.15
C GLN A 306 -7.21 7.75 7.66
N ILE A 307 -6.11 7.37 7.01
CA ILE A 307 -4.77 7.89 7.33
C ILE A 307 -4.55 9.31 6.78
N ASP A 308 -5.45 9.80 5.93
CA ASP A 308 -5.35 11.12 5.31
C ASP A 308 -6.32 12.09 6.00
N GLU A 309 -5.86 13.30 6.27
CA GLU A 309 -6.71 14.37 6.83
C GLU A 309 -7.79 14.78 5.81
N GLU A 310 -7.41 14.93 4.54
CA GLU A 310 -8.29 15.36 3.46
C GLU A 310 -7.99 14.58 2.17
N GLN A 311 -9.03 14.31 1.38
CA GLN A 311 -8.89 13.73 0.05
C GLN A 311 -10.02 14.23 -0.86
N LYS A 312 -9.65 15.01 -1.90
CA LYS A 312 -10.61 15.39 -2.94
C LYS A 312 -10.89 14.23 -3.89
N GLU A 313 -12.13 14.12 -4.37
CA GLU A 313 -12.57 13.01 -5.24
C GLU A 313 -11.84 13.02 -6.59
N GLU A 314 -11.58 14.19 -7.16
CA GLU A 314 -10.91 14.37 -8.44
C GLU A 314 -9.40 14.06 -8.39
N GLU A 315 -8.79 14.15 -7.20
CA GLU A 315 -7.38 13.85 -6.96
C GLU A 315 -7.17 12.41 -6.44
N ALA A 316 -8.25 11.71 -6.08
CA ALA A 316 -8.19 10.35 -5.55
C ALA A 316 -7.89 9.33 -6.65
N TYR A 317 -7.05 8.34 -6.30
CA TYR A 317 -6.66 7.29 -7.23
C TYR A 317 -7.82 6.31 -7.44
N GLU A 318 -7.93 5.79 -8.65
CA GLU A 318 -8.92 4.76 -8.98
C GLU A 318 -8.38 3.38 -8.64
N PHE A 319 -8.65 2.94 -7.41
CA PHE A 319 -8.22 1.64 -6.93
C PHE A 319 -9.09 0.52 -7.51
N PRO A 320 -8.50 -0.61 -7.96
CA PRO A 320 -9.27 -1.74 -8.45
C PRO A 320 -10.02 -2.42 -7.30
N TRP A 321 -11.29 -2.73 -7.52
CA TRP A 321 -12.11 -3.52 -6.61
C TRP A 321 -11.95 -5.00 -6.94
N ILE A 322 -11.26 -5.73 -6.06
CA ILE A 322 -10.95 -7.15 -6.23
C ILE A 322 -11.43 -7.87 -4.97
N PRO A 323 -12.75 -8.11 -4.84
CA PRO A 323 -13.30 -8.68 -3.63
C PRO A 323 -12.77 -10.09 -3.38
N ILE A 324 -12.46 -10.42 -2.14
CA ILE A 324 -11.99 -11.76 -1.75
C ILE A 324 -13.01 -12.86 -2.06
N THR A 325 -14.29 -12.51 -2.21
CA THR A 325 -15.36 -13.44 -2.61
C THR A 325 -15.33 -13.78 -4.10
N GLY A 326 -14.47 -13.13 -4.88
CA GLY A 326 -14.47 -13.20 -6.34
C GLY A 326 -15.84 -12.83 -6.92
N ASN A 327 -16.19 -13.49 -8.04
CA ASN A 327 -17.42 -13.22 -8.78
C ASN A 327 -18.69 -13.79 -8.11
N LEU A 328 -18.55 -14.65 -7.09
CA LEU A 328 -19.69 -15.36 -6.49
C LEU A 328 -20.72 -14.40 -5.87
N LEU A 329 -20.25 -13.33 -5.23
CA LEU A 329 -21.05 -12.31 -4.56
C LEU A 329 -20.54 -10.91 -4.92
N TYR A 330 -20.15 -10.70 -6.17
CA TYR A 330 -19.61 -9.42 -6.61
C TYR A 330 -20.63 -8.29 -6.43
N CYS A 331 -20.27 -7.33 -5.58
CA CYS A 331 -21.03 -6.12 -5.33
C CYS A 331 -20.07 -4.94 -5.31
N MET A 332 -20.33 -3.94 -6.15
CA MET A 332 -19.56 -2.70 -6.07
C MET A 332 -19.83 -1.99 -4.73
N PRO A 333 -18.78 -1.52 -4.04
CA PRO A 333 -18.93 -0.67 -2.87
C PRO A 333 -19.78 0.56 -3.18
N GLU A 334 -20.68 0.91 -2.27
CA GLU A 334 -21.51 2.10 -2.41
C GLU A 334 -20.76 3.34 -1.92
N VAL A 335 -21.01 4.49 -2.58
CA VAL A 335 -20.50 5.79 -2.13
C VAL A 335 -20.91 6.05 -0.68
N GLY A 336 -19.94 6.47 0.14
CA GLY A 336 -20.10 6.73 1.57
C GLY A 336 -19.81 5.54 2.48
N THR A 337 -19.74 4.31 1.95
CA THR A 337 -19.39 3.11 2.73
C THR A 337 -17.89 2.99 2.96
N GLN A 338 -17.49 2.17 3.93
CA GLN A 338 -16.08 1.88 4.19
C GLN A 338 -15.60 0.62 3.48
N VAL A 339 -14.37 0.67 2.98
CA VAL A 339 -13.69 -0.42 2.28
C VAL A 339 -12.26 -0.58 2.81
N ALA A 340 -11.70 -1.77 2.59
CA ALA A 340 -10.33 -2.11 2.95
C ALA A 340 -9.42 -2.14 1.71
N LEU A 341 -8.41 -1.28 1.68
CA LEU A 341 -7.31 -1.27 0.72
C LEU A 341 -6.15 -2.14 1.24
N ALA A 342 -5.63 -3.01 0.39
CA ALA A 342 -4.43 -3.79 0.63
C ALA A 342 -3.47 -3.70 -0.56
N PHE A 343 -2.27 -4.26 -0.41
CA PHE A 343 -1.23 -4.26 -1.44
C PHE A 343 -0.73 -5.68 -1.67
N GLU A 344 -0.83 -6.19 -2.90
CA GLU A 344 -0.41 -7.55 -3.23
C GLU A 344 1.09 -7.74 -2.97
N GLY A 345 1.45 -8.70 -2.11
CA GLY A 345 2.84 -8.92 -1.71
C GLY A 345 3.48 -7.74 -0.98
N GLY A 346 2.70 -6.76 -0.52
CA GLY A 346 3.19 -5.49 0.04
C GLY A 346 3.76 -4.53 -1.01
N LYS A 347 3.48 -4.76 -2.31
CA LYS A 347 3.96 -3.92 -3.41
C LYS A 347 3.02 -2.76 -3.65
N GLU A 348 3.55 -1.56 -3.50
CA GLU A 348 2.84 -0.28 -3.65
C GLU A 348 2.25 -0.13 -5.07
N GLU A 349 2.89 -0.72 -6.09
CA GLU A 349 2.41 -0.76 -7.46
C GLU A 349 1.22 -1.71 -7.71
N ARG A 350 0.79 -2.49 -6.71
CA ARG A 350 -0.33 -3.44 -6.82
C ARG A 350 -1.37 -3.24 -5.72
N PRO A 351 -2.03 -2.07 -5.68
CA PRO A 351 -3.10 -1.85 -4.72
C PRO A 351 -4.36 -2.64 -5.10
N MET A 352 -5.11 -3.10 -4.10
CA MET A 352 -6.36 -3.83 -4.27
C MET A 352 -7.35 -3.51 -3.14
N VAL A 353 -8.58 -3.16 -3.49
CA VAL A 353 -9.65 -3.00 -2.51
C VAL A 353 -10.38 -4.34 -2.40
N ILE A 354 -10.38 -4.92 -1.19
CA ILE A 354 -10.58 -6.37 -1.01
C ILE A 354 -11.89 -6.77 -0.33
N TYR A 355 -12.48 -5.89 0.48
CA TYR A 355 -13.80 -6.09 1.07
C TYR A 355 -14.40 -4.77 1.57
N ASN A 356 -15.71 -4.77 1.77
CA ASN A 356 -16.43 -3.70 2.46
C ASN A 356 -16.34 -3.92 3.97
N VAL A 357 -16.04 -2.86 4.72
CA VAL A 357 -16.06 -2.87 6.18
C VAL A 357 -17.49 -2.57 6.63
N ARG A 358 -18.09 -3.51 7.36
CA ARG A 358 -19.44 -3.33 7.88
C ARG A 358 -19.42 -2.46 9.14
N GLU A 359 -20.17 -1.36 9.12
CA GLU A 359 -20.24 -0.41 10.25
C GLU A 359 -21.52 -0.53 11.07
N ASN A 360 -22.60 -1.03 10.48
CA ASN A 360 -23.93 -1.04 11.10
C ASN A 360 -24.23 -2.30 11.93
N GLY A 361 -23.22 -3.11 12.27
CA GLY A 361 -23.41 -4.40 12.94
C GLY A 361 -24.16 -4.28 14.27
N GLU A 362 -23.82 -3.27 15.08
CA GLU A 362 -24.41 -3.05 16.41
C GLU A 362 -25.84 -2.48 16.36
N ILE A 363 -26.21 -1.80 15.25
CA ILE A 363 -27.48 -1.09 15.12
C ILE A 363 -28.48 -1.89 14.28
N CYS A 364 -28.00 -2.78 13.41
CA CYS A 364 -28.82 -3.60 12.53
C CYS A 364 -29.45 -4.77 13.32
N GLY A 365 -30.60 -4.52 13.93
CA GLY A 365 -31.32 -5.51 14.75
C GLY A 365 -31.64 -6.83 14.04
N GLU A 366 -31.80 -6.81 12.70
CA GLU A 366 -32.01 -8.03 11.91
C GLU A 366 -30.82 -9.00 11.97
N MET A 367 -29.63 -8.49 12.27
CA MET A 367 -28.37 -9.22 12.28
C MET A 367 -27.82 -9.42 13.70
N GLY A 368 -28.64 -9.14 14.73
CA GLY A 368 -28.28 -9.41 16.13
C GLY A 368 -28.16 -10.91 16.44
N ASP A 369 -28.83 -11.76 15.66
CA ASP A 369 -28.72 -13.22 15.72
C ASP A 369 -27.88 -13.72 14.55
N TYR A 370 -26.73 -14.33 14.86
CA TYR A 370 -25.76 -14.81 13.87
C TYR A 370 -26.28 -15.98 13.02
N GLU A 371 -27.33 -16.67 13.47
CA GLU A 371 -27.94 -17.75 12.69
C GLU A 371 -28.79 -17.23 11.53
N ASN A 372 -29.22 -15.97 11.59
CA ASN A 372 -29.99 -15.33 10.55
C ASN A 372 -29.08 -14.59 9.57
N ARG A 373 -28.87 -15.19 8.40
CA ARG A 373 -28.01 -14.62 7.36
C ARG A 373 -28.85 -13.94 6.29
N TYR A 374 -28.48 -12.72 5.95
CA TYR A 374 -29.15 -11.93 4.93
C TYR A 374 -28.15 -11.33 3.95
N PHE A 375 -28.54 -11.27 2.69
CA PHE A 375 -27.92 -10.45 1.67
C PHE A 375 -29.02 -9.53 1.12
N THR A 376 -28.88 -8.22 1.32
CA THR A 376 -29.87 -7.24 0.87
C THR A 376 -29.19 -6.17 0.04
N THR A 377 -29.67 -5.95 -1.18
CA THR A 377 -29.17 -4.88 -2.04
C THR A 377 -29.82 -3.55 -1.69
N LYS A 378 -29.22 -2.43 -2.11
CA LYS A 378 -29.82 -1.09 -2.02
C LYS A 378 -31.24 -1.01 -2.58
N GLY A 379 -31.52 -1.77 -3.65
CA GLY A 379 -32.84 -1.88 -4.27
C GLY A 379 -33.82 -2.76 -3.50
N GLN A 380 -33.57 -3.03 -2.22
CA GLN A 380 -34.44 -3.77 -1.30
C GLN A 380 -34.77 -5.20 -1.79
N LYS A 381 -33.86 -5.80 -2.57
CA LYS A 381 -33.93 -7.21 -2.97
C LYS A 381 -33.11 -8.03 -1.99
N ARG A 382 -33.72 -9.05 -1.41
CA ARG A 382 -33.13 -9.81 -0.31
C ARG A 382 -33.09 -11.29 -0.62
N MET A 383 -31.94 -11.89 -0.31
CA MET A 383 -31.76 -13.32 -0.09
C MET A 383 -31.56 -13.55 1.40
N TYR A 384 -32.18 -14.59 1.97
CA TYR A 384 -32.04 -14.93 3.38
C TYR A 384 -31.88 -16.43 3.61
N LEU A 385 -31.06 -16.79 4.59
CA LEU A 385 -30.85 -18.14 5.09
C LEU A 385 -30.94 -18.12 6.62
N LYS A 386 -32.06 -18.59 7.15
CA LYS A 386 -32.35 -18.72 8.58
C LYS A 386 -32.42 -20.21 8.97
N PRO A 387 -32.39 -20.58 10.27
CA PRO A 387 -32.40 -21.98 10.68
C PRO A 387 -33.56 -22.84 10.16
N GLY A 388 -34.76 -22.27 10.02
CA GLY A 388 -35.96 -23.00 9.58
C GLY A 388 -36.57 -22.53 8.26
N GLU A 389 -35.95 -21.56 7.58
CA GLU A 389 -36.41 -21.07 6.28
C GLU A 389 -35.30 -20.40 5.46
N MET A 390 -35.41 -20.48 4.14
CA MET A 390 -34.60 -19.71 3.20
C MET A 390 -35.45 -19.16 2.07
N GLY A 391 -35.01 -18.09 1.42
CA GLY A 391 -35.76 -17.53 0.32
C GLY A 391 -35.21 -16.27 -0.30
N LEU A 392 -35.95 -15.81 -1.30
CA LEU A 392 -35.77 -14.56 -2.01
C LEU A 392 -37.03 -13.72 -1.80
N ILE A 393 -36.84 -12.46 -1.42
CA ILE A 393 -37.95 -11.53 -1.21
C ILE A 393 -37.57 -10.15 -1.73
N ASN A 394 -38.50 -9.51 -2.42
CA ASN A 394 -38.43 -8.09 -2.67
C ASN A 394 -39.20 -7.35 -1.57
N LEU A 395 -38.46 -6.63 -0.73
CA LEU A 395 -39.01 -5.91 0.43
C LEU A 395 -39.75 -4.64 0.00
N ASP A 396 -39.42 -4.09 -1.16
CA ASP A 396 -40.09 -2.92 -1.71
C ASP A 396 -41.50 -3.29 -2.19
N GLY A 397 -42.51 -2.74 -1.49
CA GLY A 397 -43.93 -3.02 -1.73
C GLY A 397 -44.40 -4.42 -1.35
N GLY A 398 -43.57 -5.25 -0.70
CA GLY A 398 -43.94 -6.59 -0.23
C GLY A 398 -44.37 -7.56 -1.33
N ASN A 399 -43.78 -7.43 -2.52
CA ASN A 399 -44.21 -8.14 -3.72
C ASN A 399 -43.11 -9.03 -4.30
N GLY A 400 -43.39 -10.31 -4.52
CA GLY A 400 -42.44 -11.27 -5.07
C GLY A 400 -41.64 -11.93 -3.95
N GLU A 401 -42.08 -13.12 -3.58
CA GLU A 401 -41.43 -14.00 -2.60
C GLU A 401 -41.33 -15.41 -3.18
N LEU A 402 -40.17 -16.02 -3.01
CA LEU A 402 -39.93 -17.45 -3.16
C LEU A 402 -39.29 -17.95 -1.86
N SER A 403 -39.94 -18.86 -1.15
CA SER A 403 -39.45 -19.36 0.14
C SER A 403 -39.55 -20.87 0.26
N LEU A 404 -38.61 -21.46 1.00
CA LEU A 404 -38.61 -22.85 1.44
C LEU A 404 -38.60 -22.84 2.96
N LYS A 405 -39.51 -23.57 3.60
CA LYS A 405 -39.65 -23.62 5.06
C LYS A 405 -39.63 -25.07 5.53
N ASP A 406 -39.13 -25.33 6.72
CA ASP A 406 -39.09 -26.70 7.23
C ASP A 406 -40.50 -27.26 7.49
N GLY A 407 -41.42 -26.39 7.93
CA GLY A 407 -42.82 -26.74 8.21
C GLY A 407 -43.74 -26.72 6.98
N ASP A 408 -43.36 -26.02 5.90
CA ASP A 408 -44.11 -25.86 4.65
C ASP A 408 -43.15 -26.00 3.46
N SER A 409 -43.43 -26.87 2.49
CA SER A 409 -42.45 -27.23 1.46
C SER A 409 -41.88 -26.04 0.65
N ILE A 410 -42.65 -25.48 -0.27
CA ILE A 410 -42.20 -24.41 -1.18
C ILE A 410 -43.33 -23.40 -1.35
N GLY A 411 -43.05 -22.12 -1.08
CA GLY A 411 -43.99 -21.00 -1.22
C GLY A 411 -43.58 -20.04 -2.32
N MET A 412 -44.55 -19.62 -3.14
CA MET A 412 -44.39 -18.54 -4.11
C MET A 412 -45.52 -17.52 -3.91
N ARG A 413 -45.19 -16.23 -3.81
CA ARG A 413 -46.18 -15.15 -3.62
C ARG A 413 -45.85 -13.95 -4.49
N THR A 414 -46.88 -13.39 -5.13
CA THR A 414 -46.79 -12.17 -5.94
C THR A 414 -48.17 -11.51 -5.96
N ASN A 415 -48.20 -10.18 -6.11
CA ASN A 415 -49.42 -9.43 -6.39
C ASN A 415 -49.61 -9.18 -7.90
N ASN A 416 -48.62 -9.56 -8.71
CA ASN A 416 -48.64 -9.51 -10.17
C ASN A 416 -48.98 -10.89 -10.75
N ASN A 417 -49.02 -10.99 -12.08
CA ASN A 417 -49.23 -12.27 -12.77
C ASN A 417 -48.10 -13.28 -12.47
N LEU A 418 -48.47 -14.51 -12.16
CA LEU A 418 -47.55 -15.66 -12.06
C LEU A 418 -47.79 -16.61 -13.22
N SER A 419 -46.74 -16.89 -13.99
CA SER A 419 -46.80 -17.78 -15.16
C SER A 419 -45.79 -18.92 -15.01
N ILE A 420 -46.23 -20.16 -15.20
CA ILE A 420 -45.38 -21.35 -15.22
C ILE A 420 -45.40 -21.92 -16.64
N LEU A 421 -44.24 -21.95 -17.30
CA LEU A 421 -44.09 -22.36 -18.69
C LEU A 421 -43.06 -23.48 -18.80
N ALA A 422 -43.35 -24.50 -19.61
CA ALA A 422 -42.39 -25.56 -19.94
C ALA A 422 -42.43 -25.84 -21.44
N LYS A 423 -41.28 -26.23 -22.02
CA LYS A 423 -41.19 -26.70 -23.42
C LYS A 423 -41.99 -27.99 -23.62
N GLY A 424 -41.94 -28.87 -22.62
CA GLY A 424 -42.72 -30.10 -22.58
C GLY A 424 -43.99 -29.91 -21.75
N GLN A 425 -44.26 -30.88 -20.89
CA GLN A 425 -45.43 -30.88 -20.02
C GLN A 425 -45.10 -30.31 -18.64
N VAL A 426 -46.01 -29.52 -18.08
CA VAL A 426 -46.04 -29.21 -16.63
C VAL A 426 -46.96 -30.22 -15.96
N GLU A 427 -46.48 -30.90 -14.92
CA GLU A 427 -47.26 -31.89 -14.17
C GLU A 427 -47.31 -31.50 -12.69
N ILE A 428 -48.52 -31.36 -12.14
CA ILE A 428 -48.77 -31.08 -10.72
C ILE A 428 -49.36 -32.33 -10.09
N LYS A 429 -48.62 -32.97 -9.19
CA LYS A 429 -49.01 -34.21 -8.50
C LYS A 429 -48.97 -34.02 -6.99
N GLY A 430 -50.02 -34.48 -6.31
CA GLY A 430 -50.10 -34.49 -4.85
C GLY A 430 -51.25 -35.37 -4.38
N ARG A 431 -51.24 -35.76 -3.10
CA ARG A 431 -52.36 -36.53 -2.49
C ARG A 431 -53.69 -35.79 -2.64
N LYS A 432 -53.64 -34.47 -2.59
CA LYS A 432 -54.75 -33.55 -2.90
C LYS A 432 -54.17 -32.35 -3.63
N VAL A 433 -54.84 -31.92 -4.70
CA VAL A 433 -54.50 -30.70 -5.43
C VAL A 433 -55.69 -29.76 -5.30
N TYR A 434 -55.44 -28.56 -4.79
CA TYR A 434 -56.44 -27.51 -4.67
C TYR A 434 -56.06 -26.36 -5.58
N LEU A 435 -57.04 -25.88 -6.34
CA LEU A 435 -56.96 -24.61 -7.06
C LEU A 435 -58.09 -23.73 -6.54
N THR A 436 -57.74 -22.53 -6.07
CA THR A 436 -58.71 -21.59 -5.52
C THR A 436 -58.49 -20.25 -6.18
N THR A 437 -59.57 -19.66 -6.67
CA THR A 437 -59.60 -18.37 -7.35
C THR A 437 -60.87 -17.65 -6.88
N PRO A 438 -60.82 -16.32 -6.68
CA PRO A 438 -62.01 -15.56 -6.30
C PRO A 438 -62.96 -15.31 -7.49
N GLN A 439 -62.49 -15.44 -8.74
CA GLN A 439 -63.26 -15.06 -9.94
C GLN A 439 -63.53 -16.27 -10.85
N GLU A 440 -62.51 -16.76 -11.54
CA GLU A 440 -62.68 -17.79 -12.57
C GLU A 440 -61.44 -18.69 -12.70
N VAL A 441 -61.65 -19.95 -13.08
CA VAL A 441 -60.61 -20.86 -13.59
C VAL A 441 -60.94 -21.20 -15.04
N THR A 442 -60.03 -20.84 -15.94
CA THR A 442 -60.14 -21.19 -17.36
C THR A 442 -59.05 -22.18 -17.76
N LEU A 443 -59.44 -23.35 -18.23
CA LEU A 443 -58.54 -24.38 -18.76
C LEU A 443 -58.66 -24.40 -20.29
N VAL A 444 -57.56 -24.14 -20.98
CA VAL A 444 -57.54 -24.11 -22.46
C VAL A 444 -56.55 -25.13 -22.99
N LYS A 445 -57.04 -26.06 -23.81
CA LYS A 445 -56.20 -26.83 -24.73
C LYS A 445 -56.20 -26.10 -26.08
N LYS A 446 -55.09 -25.44 -26.38
CA LYS A 446 -54.90 -24.76 -27.66
C LYS A 446 -54.69 -25.79 -28.77
N ASP A 447 -55.66 -25.86 -29.68
CA ASP A 447 -55.60 -26.56 -30.96
C ASP A 447 -56.01 -25.53 -32.02
N ILE A 448 -55.28 -25.46 -33.12
CA ILE A 448 -55.45 -24.45 -34.18
C ILE A 448 -56.82 -24.61 -34.87
N LEU A 449 -57.35 -25.84 -34.96
CA LEU A 449 -58.59 -26.13 -35.69
C LEU A 449 -59.79 -26.36 -34.76
N SER A 450 -59.55 -26.76 -33.51
CA SER A 450 -60.62 -27.04 -32.53
C SER A 450 -60.17 -26.87 -31.08
N PRO A 451 -60.03 -25.63 -30.58
CA PRO A 451 -59.65 -25.39 -29.19
C PRO A 451 -60.70 -26.01 -28.25
N THR A 452 -60.24 -26.57 -27.14
CA THR A 452 -61.11 -27.00 -26.04
C THR A 452 -60.93 -26.06 -24.88
N VAL A 453 -62.03 -25.46 -24.42
CA VAL A 453 -62.05 -24.51 -23.31
C VAL A 453 -63.03 -25.03 -22.26
N ILE A 454 -62.57 -25.09 -21.00
CA ILE A 454 -63.40 -25.36 -19.83
C ILE A 454 -63.31 -24.12 -18.95
N ASN A 455 -64.44 -23.48 -18.67
CA ASN A 455 -64.52 -22.35 -17.76
C ASN A 455 -65.30 -22.73 -16.51
N MET A 456 -64.79 -22.36 -15.34
CA MET A 456 -65.38 -22.61 -14.04
C MET A 456 -65.53 -21.28 -13.30
N CYS A 457 -66.73 -20.70 -13.38
CA CYS A 457 -67.09 -19.41 -12.77
C CYS A 457 -68.58 -19.38 -12.39
N ASN A 458 -68.93 -19.67 -11.13
CA ASN A 458 -70.31 -19.81 -10.62
C ASN A 458 -71.22 -20.88 -11.30
N ALA A 459 -70.93 -21.25 -12.55
CA ALA A 459 -71.51 -22.31 -13.36
C ALA A 459 -70.39 -23.10 -14.07
N PHE A 460 -70.74 -24.23 -14.68
CA PHE A 460 -69.80 -25.13 -15.34
C PHE A 460 -70.07 -25.14 -16.84
N ASP A 461 -69.18 -24.52 -17.62
CA ASP A 461 -69.30 -24.41 -19.08
C ASP A 461 -68.09 -25.05 -19.78
N ALA A 462 -68.35 -25.93 -20.75
CA ALA A 462 -67.31 -26.61 -21.54
C ALA A 462 -67.64 -26.58 -23.03
N ILE A 463 -66.70 -26.14 -23.86
CA ILE A 463 -66.83 -26.05 -25.31
C ILE A 463 -65.61 -26.72 -25.96
N GLY A 464 -65.80 -27.79 -26.72
CA GLY A 464 -64.72 -28.45 -27.47
C GLY A 464 -65.05 -29.86 -28.00
N LYS A 465 -64.22 -30.37 -28.91
CA LYS A 465 -64.36 -31.70 -29.55
C LYS A 465 -63.95 -32.87 -28.64
N THR A 466 -63.12 -32.61 -27.63
CA THR A 466 -62.58 -33.64 -26.72
C THR A 466 -62.72 -33.17 -25.28
N GLY A 467 -63.86 -33.45 -24.66
CA GLY A 467 -64.09 -33.26 -23.22
C GLY A 467 -64.96 -34.39 -22.68
N ASN A 468 -64.40 -35.25 -21.83
CA ASN A 468 -65.15 -36.30 -21.13
C ASN A 468 -65.02 -36.07 -19.63
N PHE A 469 -66.15 -35.79 -18.96
CA PHE A 469 -66.23 -35.77 -17.50
C PHE A 469 -66.93 -37.04 -17.02
N LYS A 470 -66.26 -37.85 -16.20
CA LYS A 470 -66.90 -38.92 -15.44
C LYS A 470 -66.96 -38.50 -13.97
N PRO A 471 -68.13 -38.15 -13.42
CA PRO A 471 -68.24 -37.95 -11.98
C PRO A 471 -67.85 -39.24 -11.26
N THR A 472 -67.02 -39.14 -10.24
CA THR A 472 -66.74 -40.28 -9.35
C THR A 472 -67.86 -40.32 -8.33
N GLU A 473 -68.62 -41.42 -8.28
CA GLU A 473 -69.67 -41.61 -7.27
C GLU A 473 -69.07 -41.53 -5.85
N GLN A 474 -69.76 -40.85 -4.93
CA GLN A 474 -69.34 -40.74 -3.54
C GLN A 474 -69.35 -42.13 -2.88
N SER A 475 -68.17 -42.72 -2.68
CA SER A 475 -68.02 -43.92 -1.86
C SER A 475 -68.05 -43.54 -0.37
N ILE A 476 -69.17 -43.81 0.29
CA ILE A 476 -69.25 -43.91 1.75
C ILE A 476 -68.61 -45.25 2.13
N GLU A 477 -67.30 -45.26 2.45
CA GLU A 477 -66.67 -46.43 3.05
C GLU A 477 -66.45 -46.27 4.57
N LYS A 478 -67.09 -47.19 5.30
CA LYS A 478 -66.99 -47.40 6.75
C LYS A 478 -65.54 -47.64 7.17
N LYS A 479 -65.11 -46.92 8.21
CA LYS A 479 -63.86 -47.15 8.94
C LYS A 479 -63.65 -48.65 9.25
N ARG A 480 -62.57 -49.24 8.72
CA ARG A 480 -61.91 -50.41 9.31
C ARG A 480 -60.48 -50.04 9.71
N LYS A 481 -60.19 -50.27 10.99
CA LYS A 481 -58.89 -50.13 11.65
C LYS A 481 -57.86 -51.06 10.98
N ARG A 482 -56.68 -50.55 10.65
CA ARG A 482 -55.44 -51.34 10.49
C ARG A 482 -54.29 -50.65 11.22
N GLU A 483 -53.52 -51.47 11.91
CA GLU A 483 -52.47 -51.10 12.87
C GLU A 483 -51.27 -50.41 12.20
N ARG A 484 -50.65 -49.49 12.96
CA ARG A 484 -49.38 -48.85 12.60
C ARG A 484 -48.23 -49.84 12.73
N SER A 485 -47.48 -50.06 11.67
CA SER A 485 -46.06 -50.43 11.77
C SER A 485 -45.21 -49.19 11.46
N MET A 486 -44.31 -48.85 12.39
CA MET A 486 -43.27 -47.85 12.19
C MET A 486 -42.13 -48.45 11.38
N GLY A 487 -41.63 -47.71 10.39
CA GLY A 487 -40.45 -48.07 9.61
C GLY A 487 -40.22 -47.07 8.49
N GLY A 488 -39.64 -45.91 8.81
CA GLY A 488 -39.13 -44.98 7.80
C GLY A 488 -37.74 -45.42 7.35
N GLN A 489 -37.56 -45.71 6.06
CA GLN A 489 -36.25 -45.69 5.42
C GLN A 489 -36.03 -44.30 4.81
N GLN A 490 -34.94 -43.67 5.21
CA GLN A 490 -34.48 -42.37 4.74
C GLN A 490 -33.72 -42.59 3.43
N GLU A 491 -34.32 -42.25 2.28
CA GLU A 491 -33.61 -42.30 1.00
C GLU A 491 -32.58 -41.16 0.92
N LYS A 492 -31.31 -41.51 0.68
CA LYS A 492 -30.23 -40.57 0.41
C LYS A 492 -30.35 -40.09 -1.05
N TYR A 493 -30.54 -38.79 -1.25
CA TYR A 493 -30.41 -38.18 -2.57
C TYR A 493 -28.93 -38.18 -3.00
N SER A 494 -28.61 -38.88 -4.10
CA SER A 494 -27.30 -38.78 -4.77
C SER A 494 -27.30 -37.57 -5.72
N LEU A 495 -26.22 -36.81 -5.72
CA LEU A 495 -25.98 -35.67 -6.61
C LEU A 495 -25.27 -36.06 -7.92
N GLU A 496 -25.20 -37.36 -8.24
CA GLU A 496 -24.60 -37.85 -9.48
C GLU A 496 -25.38 -37.35 -10.70
N GLY A 497 -24.74 -36.49 -11.50
CA GLY A 497 -25.27 -35.97 -12.77
C GLY A 497 -25.54 -34.46 -12.82
N VAL A 498 -25.48 -33.73 -11.70
CA VAL A 498 -25.74 -32.28 -11.67
C VAL A 498 -24.46 -31.43 -11.82
N VAL A 499 -23.28 -32.06 -11.76
CA VAL A 499 -21.97 -31.39 -11.71
C VAL A 499 -21.44 -30.92 -13.08
N GLU A 500 -22.05 -31.33 -14.19
CA GLU A 500 -21.42 -31.15 -15.52
C GLU A 500 -21.66 -29.79 -16.23
N HIS A 501 -22.40 -28.84 -15.66
CA HIS A 501 -22.87 -27.66 -16.43
C HIS A 501 -22.60 -26.26 -15.88
N ILE A 502 -21.63 -26.04 -14.99
CA ILE A 502 -21.35 -24.67 -14.51
C ILE A 502 -19.86 -24.31 -14.64
N PHE A 503 -19.51 -23.56 -15.70
CA PHE A 503 -18.23 -22.84 -15.83
C PHE A 503 -18.38 -21.59 -16.70
N ALA A 504 -17.79 -20.48 -16.26
CA ALA A 504 -17.46 -19.31 -17.07
C ALA A 504 -16.09 -18.74 -16.67
N SER A 505 -15.41 -18.17 -17.66
CA SER A 505 -13.97 -17.96 -17.80
C SER A 505 -13.51 -16.53 -17.45
N ILE A 506 -12.24 -16.34 -17.06
CA ILE A 506 -11.29 -15.30 -17.55
C ILE A 506 -9.86 -15.86 -17.29
N PRO A 507 -8.90 -15.76 -18.23
CA PRO A 507 -7.57 -16.38 -18.11
C PRO A 507 -6.56 -15.49 -17.37
N MET A 508 -5.69 -16.08 -16.54
CA MET A 508 -4.50 -15.41 -16.02
C MET A 508 -3.34 -16.41 -15.87
N GLU A 509 -2.15 -16.02 -16.37
CA GLU A 509 -0.93 -16.84 -16.36
C GLU A 509 -0.49 -17.17 -14.92
N THR A 510 -0.42 -18.46 -14.63
CA THR A 510 -0.10 -19.00 -13.30
C THR A 510 1.39 -18.90 -12.99
N GLY A 511 1.76 -17.92 -12.15
CA GLY A 511 2.93 -18.01 -11.27
C GLY A 511 2.54 -18.72 -9.98
N GLU A 512 3.31 -19.72 -9.55
CA GLU A 512 3.03 -20.56 -8.38
C GLU A 512 3.19 -19.77 -7.06
N ASP A 513 2.12 -19.16 -6.56
CA ASP A 513 2.08 -18.56 -5.20
C ASP A 513 1.53 -19.58 -4.17
N PRO A 514 2.27 -19.89 -3.08
CA PRO A 514 1.80 -20.74 -1.97
C PRO A 514 0.52 -20.25 -1.29
N ILE A 515 0.23 -18.95 -1.31
CA ILE A 515 -0.99 -18.36 -0.71
C ILE A 515 -2.22 -18.73 -1.54
N LEU A 516 -2.10 -18.78 -2.87
CA LEU A 516 -3.16 -19.26 -3.76
C LEU A 516 -3.48 -20.74 -3.51
N LYS A 517 -2.50 -21.57 -3.11
CA LYS A 517 -2.73 -22.97 -2.66
C LYS A 517 -3.52 -23.08 -1.35
N VAL A 518 -3.46 -22.07 -0.49
CA VAL A 518 -4.24 -22.04 0.77
C VAL A 518 -5.67 -21.55 0.52
N ILE A 519 -5.83 -20.54 -0.35
CA ILE A 519 -7.16 -20.05 -0.81
C ILE A 519 -7.89 -21.14 -1.61
N ALA A 520 -7.14 -21.86 -2.44
CA ALA A 520 -7.54 -23.07 -3.16
C ALA A 520 -8.06 -24.22 -2.27
N GLY A 521 -7.54 -24.35 -1.05
CA GLY A 521 -7.93 -25.39 -0.11
C GLY A 521 -9.18 -25.06 0.70
N ALA A 522 -9.60 -23.79 0.72
CA ALA A 522 -10.76 -23.30 1.48
C ALA A 522 -11.97 -22.93 0.60
N MET A 523 -11.84 -23.10 -0.72
CA MET A 523 -12.93 -22.93 -1.69
C MET A 523 -12.96 -24.14 -2.63
N PRO A 524 -14.12 -24.57 -3.13
CA PRO A 524 -14.18 -25.63 -4.14
C PRO A 524 -13.51 -25.11 -5.42
N LEU A 525 -12.21 -25.39 -5.57
CA LEU A 525 -11.52 -25.22 -6.84
C LEU A 525 -12.05 -26.26 -7.82
N ILE A 526 -12.64 -25.78 -8.91
CA ILE A 526 -12.97 -26.62 -10.04
C ILE A 526 -11.97 -26.32 -11.15
N THR A 527 -10.94 -27.17 -11.27
CA THR A 527 -10.01 -27.16 -12.41
C THR A 527 -10.25 -28.38 -13.29
N ARG A 528 -10.31 -28.19 -14.61
CA ARG A 528 -10.56 -29.24 -15.60
C ARG A 528 -9.31 -30.10 -15.79
N LEU A 529 -9.34 -31.36 -15.33
CA LEU A 529 -8.44 -32.39 -15.87
C LEU A 529 -9.02 -32.86 -17.20
N ASN A 530 -8.46 -32.39 -18.31
CA ASN A 530 -8.73 -33.01 -19.61
C ASN A 530 -8.17 -34.43 -19.59
N LYS A 531 -9.04 -35.43 -19.36
CA LYS A 531 -8.77 -36.79 -19.78
C LYS A 531 -9.39 -37.00 -21.16
N ASN A 532 -8.50 -37.35 -22.10
CA ASN A 532 -8.73 -37.84 -23.46
C ASN A 532 -8.66 -36.78 -24.58
N VAL A 533 -7.44 -36.32 -24.86
CA VAL A 533 -6.97 -36.37 -26.25
C VAL A 533 -6.06 -37.58 -26.33
N GLU A 534 -6.52 -38.63 -27.02
CA GLU A 534 -5.64 -39.70 -27.45
C GLU A 534 -4.53 -39.09 -28.30
N ASN A 535 -3.31 -39.13 -27.76
CA ASN A 535 -2.11 -38.72 -28.46
C ASN A 535 -1.74 -39.83 -29.45
N LYS A 536 -2.41 -39.86 -30.60
CA LYS A 536 -1.92 -40.53 -31.81
C LYS A 536 -1.65 -39.45 -32.85
N GLU A 537 -0.38 -39.35 -33.22
CA GLU A 537 0.24 -38.52 -34.27
C GLU A 537 0.95 -37.26 -33.79
N TYR A 538 2.24 -37.39 -33.44
CA TYR A 538 3.31 -36.54 -33.98
C TYR A 538 4.66 -37.29 -33.87
N LYS A 539 4.80 -38.33 -34.71
CA LYS A 539 6.09 -38.75 -35.27
C LYS A 539 6.09 -38.30 -36.72
N LYS A 540 6.60 -37.10 -37.00
CA LYS A 540 7.41 -36.74 -38.19
C LYS A 540 7.48 -35.22 -38.39
N ARG A 541 8.74 -34.77 -38.40
CA ARG A 541 9.36 -33.80 -39.30
C ARG A 541 9.02 -32.31 -39.16
N LEU A 542 10.15 -31.58 -39.10
CA LEU A 542 10.42 -30.15 -39.19
C LEU A 542 10.25 -29.38 -37.87
#